data_AF-A0A2K3JXM5-F1
#
_entry.id   AF-A0A2K3JXM5-F1
#
_cell.length_a   1.000
_cell.length_b   1.000
_cell.length_c   1.000
_cell.angle_alpha   90.00
_cell.angle_beta   90.00
_cell.angle_gamma   90.00
#
_symmetry.space_group_name_H-M   'P 1'
#
loop_
_entity.id
_entity.type
_entity.pdbx_description
1 polymer ?
#
loop_
_entity_poly.entity_id
_entity_poly.type
_entity_poly.pdbx_seq_one_letter_code
_entity_poly.pdbx_strand_id
1 'polypeptide(L)'
;DLDIDYTVWGAYQLLTSLDSVTIDAAVNLIWHPQVPLKVSILAWRLLRDRLPTKVNLVARGVLSPTAHTCVFGCGEAELTHHLFISCSTVGPLWDLVRSWIDIPLVEFTTVRDHFVQFTSLVGGSRAR
;
A
#
# COMPACT_ATOMS: atom_id res chain seq x y z
N ASP A 1 0.63 -22.99 -37.12
CA ASP A 1 -0.66 -22.60 -36.57
C ASP A 1 -0.75 -22.89 -35.09
N LEU A 2 -0.56 -21.86 -34.28
CA LEU A 2 -0.97 -21.84 -32.89
C LEU A 2 -1.77 -20.56 -32.71
N ASP A 3 -3.03 -20.61 -33.13
CA ASP A 3 -4.01 -19.56 -32.87
C ASP A 3 -4.42 -19.67 -31.40
N ILE A 4 -3.58 -19.13 -30.51
CA ILE A 4 -3.90 -19.01 -29.09
C ILE A 4 -4.83 -17.81 -28.97
N ASP A 5 -6.12 -18.07 -29.19
CA ASP A 5 -7.18 -17.11 -28.95
C ASP A 5 -7.17 -16.69 -27.48
N TYR A 6 -6.70 -15.48 -27.21
CA TYR A 6 -6.75 -14.86 -25.89
C TYR A 6 -8.19 -14.44 -25.60
N THR A 7 -8.87 -15.21 -24.75
CA THR A 7 -10.20 -14.83 -24.28
C THR A 7 -10.10 -13.70 -23.26
N VAL A 8 -10.99 -12.70 -23.36
CA VAL A 8 -11.14 -11.63 -22.37
C VAL A 8 -11.31 -12.20 -20.97
N TRP A 9 -12.00 -13.34 -20.85
CA TRP A 9 -12.15 -14.09 -19.62
C TRP A 9 -10.81 -14.59 -19.07
N GLY A 10 -9.98 -15.25 -19.88
CA GLY A 10 -8.66 -15.72 -19.45
C GLY A 10 -7.73 -14.59 -19.02
N ALA A 11 -7.74 -13.47 -19.74
CA ALA A 11 -6.98 -12.28 -19.36
C ALA A 11 -7.49 -11.67 -18.04
N TYR A 12 -8.81 -11.56 -17.86
CA TYR A 12 -9.41 -11.04 -16.63
C TYR A 12 -9.11 -11.94 -15.43
N GLN A 13 -9.18 -13.26 -15.62
CA GLN A 13 -8.90 -14.25 -14.59
C GLN A 13 -7.41 -14.26 -14.20
N LEU A 14 -6.49 -14.10 -15.17
CA LEU A 14 -5.06 -13.95 -14.92
C LEU A 14 -4.74 -12.65 -14.16
N LEU A 15 -5.31 -11.52 -14.57
CA LEU A 15 -5.13 -10.23 -13.88
C LEU A 15 -5.71 -10.24 -12.46
N THR A 16 -6.87 -10.85 -12.28
CA THR A 16 -7.55 -10.90 -10.96
C THR A 16 -6.89 -11.89 -10.02
N SER A 17 -6.37 -13.02 -10.52
CA SER A 17 -5.67 -14.02 -9.70
C SER A 17 -4.32 -13.53 -9.17
N LEU A 18 -3.57 -12.75 -9.96
CA LEU A 18 -2.32 -12.12 -9.50
C LEU A 18 -2.56 -11.12 -8.35
N ASP A 19 -3.63 -10.33 -8.46
CA ASP A 19 -4.05 -9.38 -7.42
C ASP A 19 -4.62 -10.08 -6.17
N SER A 20 -5.30 -11.22 -6.31
CA SER A 20 -5.93 -11.91 -5.17
C SER A 20 -4.94 -12.63 -4.26
N VAL A 21 -3.91 -13.27 -4.82
CA VAL A 21 -2.95 -14.11 -4.06
C VAL A 21 -2.10 -13.29 -3.07
N THR A 22 -1.93 -11.98 -3.30
CA THR A 22 -1.10 -11.12 -2.46
C THR A 22 -1.84 -10.40 -1.33
N ILE A 23 -3.17 -10.25 -1.42
CA ILE A 23 -3.97 -9.39 -0.53
C ILE A 23 -4.85 -10.20 0.44
N ASP A 24 -5.11 -11.48 0.16
CA ASP A 24 -6.12 -12.30 0.85
C ASP A 24 -6.01 -12.27 2.39
N ALA A 25 -4.80 -12.39 2.94
CA ALA A 25 -4.57 -12.32 4.39
C ALA A 25 -4.88 -10.94 5.01
N ALA A 26 -4.73 -9.86 4.24
CA ALA A 26 -4.98 -8.50 4.69
C ALA A 26 -6.46 -8.09 4.56
N VAL A 27 -7.25 -8.73 3.70
CA VAL A 27 -8.66 -8.38 3.44
C VAL A 27 -9.49 -8.38 4.72
N ASN A 28 -9.38 -9.44 5.53
CA ASN A 28 -10.14 -9.58 6.78
C ASN A 28 -9.79 -8.50 7.81
N LEU A 29 -8.55 -8.03 7.81
CA LEU A 29 -8.08 -6.97 8.72
C LEU A 29 -8.54 -5.58 8.26
N ILE A 30 -8.52 -5.35 6.94
CA ILE A 30 -8.95 -4.07 6.34
C ILE A 30 -10.44 -3.84 6.58
N TRP A 31 -11.27 -4.86 6.38
CA TRP A 31 -12.74 -4.75 6.45
C TRP A 31 -13.32 -5.12 7.81
N HIS A 32 -12.50 -5.14 8.86
CA HIS A 32 -12.95 -5.47 10.21
C HIS A 32 -13.99 -4.45 10.71
N PRO A 33 -15.10 -4.86 11.35
CA PRO A 33 -16.20 -3.96 11.73
C PRO A 33 -15.82 -2.80 12.67
N GLN A 34 -14.73 -2.95 13.43
CA GLN A 34 -14.22 -1.91 14.33
C GLN A 34 -13.38 -0.85 13.61
N VAL A 35 -13.00 -1.07 12.35
CA VAL A 35 -12.21 -0.13 11.56
C VAL A 35 -13.17 0.83 10.85
N PRO A 36 -13.03 2.15 11.04
CA PRO A 36 -13.85 3.11 10.30
C PRO A 36 -13.66 2.93 8.79
N LEU A 37 -14.77 2.96 8.04
CA LEU A 37 -14.77 2.68 6.59
C LEU A 37 -13.75 3.51 5.80
N LYS A 38 -13.53 4.78 6.20
CA LYS A 38 -12.51 5.65 5.58
C LYS A 38 -11.10 5.08 5.66
N VAL A 39 -10.76 4.43 6.78
CA VAL A 39 -9.45 3.79 7.02
C VAL A 39 -9.35 2.51 6.19
N SER A 40 -10.41 1.71 6.14
CA SER A 40 -10.48 0.51 5.30
C SER A 40 -10.26 0.83 3.82
N ILE A 41 -10.95 1.85 3.30
CA ILE A 41 -10.80 2.29 1.91
C ILE A 41 -9.38 2.78 1.64
N LEU A 42 -8.78 3.53 2.58
CA LEU A 42 -7.40 3.99 2.47
C LEU A 42 -6.42 2.81 2.40
N ALA A 43 -6.51 1.87 3.34
CA ALA A 43 -5.64 0.70 3.40
C ALA A 43 -5.80 -0.19 2.15
N TRP A 44 -7.03 -0.42 1.69
CA TRP A 44 -7.29 -1.16 0.46
C TRP A 44 -6.67 -0.50 -0.77
N ARG A 45 -6.77 0.83 -0.90
CA ARG A 45 -6.13 1.57 -2.00
C ARG A 45 -4.61 1.57 -1.87
N LEU A 46 -4.09 1.66 -0.66
CA LEU A 46 -2.66 1.64 -0.36
C LEU A 46 -2.02 0.32 -0.81
N LEU A 47 -2.60 -0.82 -0.42
CA LEU A 47 -2.07 -2.14 -0.74
C LEU A 47 -2.12 -2.48 -2.23
N ARG A 48 -3.01 -1.84 -2.99
CA ARG A 48 -3.14 -2.02 -4.45
C ARG A 48 -2.37 -0.97 -5.26
N ASP A 49 -1.58 -0.13 -4.58
CA ASP A 49 -0.90 1.03 -5.19
C ASP A 49 -1.85 1.90 -6.03
N ARG A 50 -3.07 2.13 -5.52
CA ARG A 50 -4.12 2.92 -6.20
C ARG A 50 -4.30 4.32 -5.63
N LEU A 51 -3.46 4.73 -4.69
CA LEU A 51 -3.47 6.09 -4.15
C LEU A 51 -3.05 7.11 -5.23
N PRO A 52 -3.53 8.36 -5.12
CA PRO A 52 -3.19 9.43 -6.06
C PRO A 52 -1.79 10.00 -5.79
N THR A 53 -0.76 9.14 -5.74
CA THR A 53 0.64 9.57 -5.71
C THR A 53 0.99 10.20 -7.05
N LYS A 54 1.95 11.13 -7.09
CA LYS A 54 2.32 11.77 -8.35
C LYS A 54 2.78 10.78 -9.42
N VAL A 55 3.50 9.72 -9.05
CA VAL A 55 3.86 8.66 -10.01
C VAL A 55 2.60 7.99 -10.60
N ASN A 56 1.60 7.66 -9.78
CA ASN A 56 0.35 7.08 -10.25
C ASN A 56 -0.48 8.05 -11.09
N LEU A 57 -0.44 9.35 -10.76
CA LEU A 57 -1.12 10.39 -11.54
C LEU A 57 -0.44 10.62 -12.90
N VAL A 58 0.89 10.56 -12.97
CA VAL A 58 1.65 10.58 -14.23
C VAL A 58 1.33 9.35 -15.07
N ALA A 59 1.32 8.15 -14.47
CA ALA A 59 0.96 6.91 -15.18
C ALA A 59 -0.47 6.94 -15.75
N ARG A 60 -1.38 7.71 -15.14
CA ARG A 60 -2.76 7.92 -15.61
C ARG A 60 -2.90 9.10 -16.58
N GLY A 61 -1.81 9.81 -16.91
CA GLY A 61 -1.83 10.98 -17.78
C GLY A 61 -2.50 12.22 -17.19
N VAL A 62 -2.69 12.27 -15.87
CA VAL A 62 -3.28 13.43 -15.17
C VAL A 62 -2.24 14.53 -14.95
N LEU A 63 -1.00 14.16 -14.69
CA LEU A 63 0.12 15.08 -14.50
C LEU A 63 1.14 14.98 -15.65
N SER A 64 1.90 16.07 -15.84
CA SER A 64 3.06 16.09 -16.75
C SER A 64 4.05 14.97 -16.39
N PRO A 65 4.68 14.30 -17.36
CA PRO A 65 5.69 13.27 -17.11
C PRO A 65 6.83 13.70 -16.17
N THR A 66 7.13 15.00 -16.12
CA THR A 66 8.17 15.58 -15.26
C THR A 66 7.71 15.87 -13.82
N ALA A 67 6.40 15.81 -13.55
CA ALA A 67 5.80 16.17 -12.27
C ALA A 67 5.67 14.97 -11.32
N HIS A 68 6.67 14.09 -11.27
CA HIS A 68 6.65 12.86 -10.45
C HIS A 68 7.43 12.97 -9.13
N THR A 69 8.05 14.11 -8.85
CA THR A 69 8.89 14.31 -7.66
C THR A 69 8.08 14.47 -6.37
N CYS A 70 8.59 13.95 -5.26
CA CYS A 70 7.95 13.93 -3.95
C CYS A 70 7.42 15.31 -3.51
N VAL A 71 6.18 15.34 -2.98
CA VAL A 71 5.55 16.54 -2.41
C VAL A 71 6.37 17.20 -1.30
N PHE A 72 7.17 16.42 -0.57
CA PHE A 72 8.05 16.94 0.49
C PHE A 72 9.36 17.55 -0.05
N GLY A 73 9.59 17.52 -1.37
CA GLY A 73 10.74 18.18 -1.99
C GLY A 73 12.08 17.48 -1.78
N CYS A 74 12.08 16.21 -1.39
CA CYS A 74 13.32 15.44 -1.14
C CYS A 74 14.02 14.95 -2.42
N GLY A 75 13.57 15.35 -3.61
CA GLY A 75 14.19 15.01 -4.90
C GLY A 75 13.80 13.65 -5.50
N GLU A 76 13.34 12.71 -4.68
CA GLU A 76 12.93 11.36 -5.12
C GLU A 76 11.56 11.33 -5.79
N ALA A 77 11.26 10.25 -6.53
CA ALA A 77 9.94 10.02 -7.10
C ALA A 77 8.89 9.72 -6.01
N GLU A 78 7.69 10.30 -6.16
CA GLU A 78 6.59 10.11 -5.22
C GLU A 78 5.90 8.76 -5.45
N LEU A 79 6.55 7.70 -4.98
CA LEU A 79 5.98 6.36 -4.88
C LEU A 79 5.23 6.20 -3.56
N THR A 80 4.27 5.27 -3.50
CA THR A 80 3.54 4.96 -2.27
C THR A 80 4.48 4.55 -1.14
N HIS A 81 5.45 3.67 -1.43
CA HIS A 81 6.46 3.27 -0.44
C HIS A 81 7.30 4.46 0.05
N HIS A 82 7.74 5.31 -0.87
CA HIS A 82 8.52 6.48 -0.53
C HIS A 82 7.71 7.45 0.35
N LEU A 83 6.51 7.81 -0.08
CA LEU A 83 5.64 8.77 0.60
C LEU A 83 5.33 8.36 2.04
N PHE A 84 5.10 7.06 2.28
CA PHE A 84 4.66 6.56 3.59
C PHE A 84 5.76 5.98 4.46
N ILE A 85 6.91 5.55 3.93
CA ILE A 85 7.92 4.83 4.72
C ILE A 85 9.30 5.47 4.61
N SER A 86 9.84 5.57 3.39
CA SER A 86 11.27 5.86 3.21
C SER A 86 11.59 7.32 2.90
N CYS A 87 10.60 8.20 2.79
CA CYS A 87 10.85 9.63 2.59
C CYS A 87 11.63 10.19 3.79
N SER A 88 12.73 10.91 3.55
CA SER A 88 13.55 11.51 4.60
C SER A 88 12.79 12.50 5.49
N THR A 89 11.68 13.04 5.00
CA THR A 89 10.79 13.93 5.77
C THR A 89 9.80 13.16 6.65
N VAL A 90 9.28 12.03 6.17
CA VAL A 90 8.24 11.24 6.86
C VAL A 90 8.83 10.12 7.72
N GLY A 91 9.95 9.54 7.33
CA GLY A 91 10.65 8.47 8.06
C GLY A 91 10.84 8.80 9.55
N PRO A 92 11.41 9.98 9.91
CA PRO A 92 11.57 10.38 11.31
C PRO A 92 10.25 10.49 12.08
N LEU A 93 9.12 10.79 11.42
CA LEU A 93 7.81 10.81 12.08
C LEU A 93 7.41 9.42 12.56
N TRP A 94 7.76 8.37 11.82
CA TRP A 94 7.46 7.01 12.24
C TRP A 94 8.27 6.57 13.44
N ASP A 95 9.50 7.07 13.60
CA ASP A 95 10.29 6.81 14.81
C ASP A 95 9.60 7.40 16.04
N LEU A 96 9.07 8.63 15.91
CA LEU A 96 8.27 9.27 16.96
C LEU A 96 6.99 8.49 17.24
N VAL A 97 6.24 8.09 16.21
CA VAL A 97 4.99 7.32 16.39
C VAL A 97 5.28 5.98 17.08
N ARG A 98 6.33 5.25 16.68
CA ARG A 98 6.74 3.99 17.32
C ARG A 98 7.09 4.17 18.79
N SER A 99 7.85 5.23 19.11
CA SER A 99 8.16 5.55 20.52
C SER A 99 6.90 5.88 21.33
N TRP A 100 5.88 6.47 20.70
CA TRP A 100 4.63 6.83 21.38
C TRP A 100 3.75 5.61 21.68
N ILE A 101 3.75 4.61 20.79
CA ILE A 101 2.93 3.39 20.91
C ILE A 101 3.67 2.18 21.49
N ASP A 102 4.92 2.37 21.92
CA ASP A 102 5.80 1.35 22.52
C ASP A 102 5.95 0.07 21.66
N ILE A 103 6.07 0.25 20.34
CA ILE A 103 6.32 -0.85 19.40
C ILE A 103 7.83 -0.98 19.13
N PRO A 104 8.42 -2.18 19.25
CA PRO A 104 9.84 -2.39 18.99
C PRO A 104 10.20 -2.08 17.53
N LEU A 105 11.39 -1.48 17.35
CA LEU A 105 11.93 -1.06 16.05
C LEU A 105 12.22 -2.27 15.16
N VAL A 106 11.26 -2.65 14.34
CA VAL A 106 11.50 -3.56 13.21
C VAL A 106 11.59 -2.69 11.96
N GLU A 107 12.69 -2.81 11.20
CA GLU A 107 12.85 -2.09 9.93
C GLU A 107 11.78 -2.54 8.94
N PHE A 108 11.08 -1.57 8.33
CA PHE A 108 10.07 -1.84 7.30
C PHE A 108 10.71 -1.64 5.94
N THR A 109 10.86 -2.72 5.17
CA THR A 109 11.37 -2.64 3.79
C THR A 109 10.24 -2.48 2.78
N THR A 110 8.98 -2.75 3.15
CA THR A 110 7.80 -2.52 2.31
C THR A 110 6.55 -2.09 3.12
N VAL A 111 5.59 -1.46 2.43
CA VAL A 111 4.28 -1.06 3.00
C VAL A 111 3.48 -2.26 3.51
N ARG A 112 3.65 -3.40 2.84
CA ARG A 112 3.03 -4.66 3.23
C ARG A 112 3.58 -5.17 4.56
N ASP A 113 4.91 -5.14 4.72
CA ASP A 113 5.55 -5.58 5.96
C ASP A 113 5.14 -4.70 7.13
N HIS A 114 5.01 -3.38 6.89
CA HIS A 114 4.44 -2.45 7.88
C HIS A 114 3.02 -2.81 8.28
N PHE A 115 2.15 -3.12 7.31
CA PHE A 115 0.78 -3.52 7.60
C PHE A 115 0.71 -4.81 8.43
N VAL A 116 1.45 -5.85 8.03
CA VAL A 116 1.46 -7.14 8.72
C VAL A 116 2.01 -7.01 10.15
N GLN A 117 3.15 -6.34 10.33
CA GLN A 117 3.74 -6.13 11.65
C GLN A 117 2.84 -5.31 12.58
N PHE A 118 2.23 -4.24 12.06
CA PHE A 118 1.30 -3.45 12.87
C PHE A 118 0.09 -4.28 13.31
N THR A 119 -0.45 -5.12 12.43
CA THR A 119 -1.60 -5.98 12.77
C THR A 119 -1.26 -7.10 13.76
N SER A 120 -0.03 -7.63 13.74
CA SER A 120 0.41 -8.64 14.71
C SER A 120 0.71 -8.05 16.08
N LEU A 121 1.24 -6.82 16.14
CA LEU A 121 1.63 -6.13 17.38
C LEU A 121 0.44 -5.52 18.13
N VAL A 122 -0.61 -5.08 17.43
CA VAL A 122 -1.82 -4.49 18.05
C VAL A 122 -2.76 -5.55 18.67
N GLY A 123 -2.36 -6.82 18.63
CA GLY A 123 -2.99 -7.89 19.40
C GLY A 123 -4.17 -8.52 18.67
N GLY A 124 -3.91 -9.66 18.04
CA GLY A 124 -4.94 -10.62 17.57
C GLY A 124 -5.78 -11.26 18.68
N SER A 125 -5.88 -10.66 19.87
CA SER A 125 -6.62 -11.19 21.02
C SER A 125 -7.98 -10.52 21.25
N ARG A 126 -8.36 -9.51 20.43
CA ARG A 126 -9.68 -8.85 20.53
C ARG A 126 -10.61 -9.05 19.33
N ALA A 127 -10.21 -9.88 18.37
CA ALA A 127 -11.00 -10.24 17.19
C ALA A 127 -11.21 -11.77 17.13
N ARG A 128 -11.81 -12.33 18.19
CA ARG A 128 -12.48 -13.62 18.14
C ARG A 128 -13.78 -13.55 18.93
#